data_AF-A0A5J6U103-F1
#
_entry.id   AF-A0A5J6U103-F1
#
_cell.length_a   1.000
_cell.length_b   1.000
_cell.length_c   1.000
_cell.angle_alpha   90.00
_cell.angle_beta   90.00
_cell.angle_gamma   90.00
#
_symmetry.space_group_name_H-M   'P 1'
#
loop_
_entity.id
_entity.type
_entity.pdbx_description
1 polymer ?
#
loop_
_entity_poly.entity_id
_entity_poly.type
_entity_poly.pdbx_seq_one_letter_code
_entity_poly.pdbx_strand_id
1 'polypeptide(L)'
;MGYDTSYHPVDMALVESRLLPYLAGHGSDDGIDDLVGRAVEIRKTRFRAKAWALGVLQATRGLDGVAFDPALHVWGRPFFIVGDGVAEDVRRYLATPSGEVDALAREMIDRIDPALTARVTPDAGGRLPDDERLAEGMTTALRILRGAAVALREGRRTVRHPDGREFDAAEILASEVPFNLLTFTAALLPGWMSRGRTWPTALCADAGVADEGFTGPAALTGLLREEFPGLDWPVPAGTITANYTVGGLVPAPAVAGTRAHLARHRDAFDRDPSDLRKIDEAMGVAAAFGAAFCEATEIYSGMEGDLN
;
A
#
# COMPACT_ATOMS: atom_id res chain seq x y z
N MET A 1 0.04 16.73 15.37
CA MET A 1 0.05 16.31 13.95
C MET A 1 -0.26 14.83 13.95
N GLY A 2 -1.22 14.38 13.13
CA GLY A 2 -1.57 12.95 13.01
C GLY A 2 -0.76 12.31 11.89
N TYR A 3 -0.55 11.00 11.99
CA TYR A 3 0.04 10.18 10.92
C TYR A 3 -1.02 9.84 9.87
N ASP A 4 -0.69 9.86 8.58
CA ASP A 4 -1.48 9.13 7.59
C ASP A 4 -0.98 7.68 7.58
N THR A 5 -1.77 6.77 8.11
CA THR A 5 -1.40 5.36 8.34
C THR A 5 -2.00 4.47 7.28
N SER A 6 -1.36 3.34 7.02
CA SER A 6 -1.77 2.46 5.94
C SER A 6 -1.49 0.99 6.24
N TYR A 7 -2.28 0.12 5.61
CA TYR A 7 -2.32 -1.32 5.86
C TYR A 7 -2.20 -2.07 4.55
N HIS A 8 -1.13 -2.83 4.38
CA HIS A 8 -0.70 -3.35 3.08
C HIS A 8 -0.62 -4.87 3.06
N PRO A 9 -1.40 -5.55 2.24
CA PRO A 9 -1.01 -6.87 1.75
C PRO A 9 0.30 -6.76 0.91
N VAL A 10 1.29 -7.60 1.20
CA VAL A 10 2.61 -7.58 0.53
C VAL A 10 2.96 -8.95 -0.02
N ASP A 11 3.14 -9.05 -1.34
CA ASP A 11 3.61 -10.27 -2.00
C ASP A 11 5.12 -10.46 -1.74
N MET A 12 5.43 -11.20 -0.67
CA MET A 12 6.83 -11.46 -0.28
C MET A 12 7.57 -12.32 -1.30
N ALA A 13 6.88 -13.19 -2.05
CA ALA A 13 7.53 -13.98 -3.09
C ALA A 13 8.02 -13.08 -4.23
N LEU A 14 7.22 -12.08 -4.63
CA LEU A 14 7.65 -11.07 -5.59
C LEU A 14 8.82 -10.21 -5.05
N VAL A 15 8.73 -9.80 -3.78
CA VAL A 15 9.79 -9.03 -3.12
C VAL A 15 11.11 -9.78 -3.16
N GLU A 16 11.12 -11.03 -2.71
CA GLU A 16 12.34 -11.84 -2.57
C GLU A 16 12.91 -12.28 -3.92
N SER A 17 12.04 -12.63 -4.88
CA SER A 17 12.49 -13.20 -6.16
C SER A 17 12.81 -12.16 -7.23
N ARG A 18 12.25 -10.96 -7.16
CA ARG A 18 12.40 -9.92 -8.20
C ARG A 18 12.94 -8.60 -7.64
N LEU A 19 12.30 -8.06 -6.61
CA LEU A 19 12.58 -6.68 -6.19
C LEU A 19 13.89 -6.54 -5.41
N LEU A 20 14.14 -7.40 -4.42
CA LEU A 20 15.39 -7.37 -3.67
C LEU A 20 16.61 -7.68 -4.56
N PRO A 21 16.58 -8.68 -5.46
CA PRO A 21 17.68 -8.89 -6.42
C PRO A 21 17.91 -7.67 -7.32
N TYR A 22 16.84 -7.05 -7.83
CA TYR A 22 16.95 -5.83 -8.63
C TYR A 22 17.62 -4.69 -7.83
N LEU A 23 17.17 -4.46 -6.60
CA LEU A 23 17.75 -3.45 -5.71
C LEU A 23 19.20 -3.77 -5.33
N ALA A 24 19.57 -5.05 -5.26
CA ALA A 24 20.95 -5.49 -4.99
C ALA A 24 21.90 -5.27 -6.19
N GLY A 25 21.39 -4.73 -7.31
CA GLY A 25 22.16 -4.49 -8.53
C GLY A 25 22.24 -5.69 -9.47
N HIS A 26 21.47 -6.76 -9.23
CA HIS A 26 21.47 -7.95 -10.09
C HIS A 26 20.56 -7.77 -11.30
N GLY A 27 20.87 -8.45 -12.42
CA GLY A 27 20.08 -8.38 -13.65
C GLY A 27 20.20 -7.05 -14.41
N SER A 28 19.30 -6.82 -15.36
CA SER A 28 19.26 -5.60 -16.20
C SER A 28 18.58 -4.42 -15.49
N ASP A 29 18.88 -3.20 -15.94
CA ASP A 29 18.28 -1.97 -15.41
C ASP A 29 16.76 -1.87 -15.66
N ASP A 30 16.30 -2.52 -16.73
CA ASP A 30 14.89 -2.66 -17.12
C ASP A 30 14.23 -3.91 -16.49
N GLY A 31 14.91 -4.59 -15.56
CA GLY A 31 14.50 -5.89 -15.01
C GLY A 31 13.18 -5.89 -14.20
N ILE A 32 12.57 -4.72 -14.00
CA ILE A 32 11.27 -4.55 -13.35
C ILE A 32 10.28 -3.76 -14.21
N ASP A 33 10.60 -3.41 -15.45
CA ASP A 33 9.75 -2.54 -16.28
C ASP A 33 8.37 -3.17 -16.57
N ASP A 34 8.27 -4.51 -16.60
CA ASP A 34 6.99 -5.23 -16.64
C ASP A 34 6.13 -4.96 -15.40
N LEU A 35 6.75 -4.92 -14.22
CA LEU A 35 6.07 -4.59 -12.97
C LEU A 35 5.66 -3.11 -12.94
N VAL A 36 6.51 -2.23 -13.46
CA VAL A 36 6.21 -0.79 -13.56
C VAL A 36 5.01 -0.56 -14.47
N GLY A 37 5.00 -1.17 -15.67
CA GLY A 37 3.86 -1.08 -16.57
C GLY A 37 2.56 -1.60 -15.92
N ARG A 38 2.65 -2.70 -15.16
CA ARG A 38 1.50 -3.20 -14.39
C ARG A 38 1.04 -2.22 -13.30
N ALA A 39 1.96 -1.62 -12.55
CA ALA A 39 1.64 -0.64 -11.52
C ALA A 39 0.97 0.62 -12.11
N VAL A 40 1.41 1.07 -13.30
CA VAL A 40 0.78 2.16 -14.06
C VAL A 40 -0.66 1.81 -14.46
N GLU A 41 -0.91 0.62 -14.99
CA GLU A 41 -2.28 0.17 -15.29
C GLU A 41 -3.17 0.11 -14.04
N ILE A 42 -2.65 -0.45 -12.94
CA ILE A 42 -3.38 -0.50 -11.67
C ILE A 42 -3.71 0.92 -11.18
N ARG A 43 -2.77 1.87 -11.29
CA ARG A 43 -3.01 3.27 -10.90
C ARG A 43 -4.12 3.91 -11.73
N LYS A 44 -4.19 3.64 -13.04
CA LYS A 44 -5.29 4.07 -13.92
C LYS A 44 -6.62 3.44 -13.49
N THR A 45 -6.62 2.15 -13.18
CA THR A 45 -7.80 1.44 -12.67
C THR A 45 -8.29 2.05 -11.34
N ARG A 46 -7.39 2.28 -10.37
CA ARG A 46 -7.71 2.91 -9.07
C ARG A 46 -8.33 4.29 -9.26
N PHE A 47 -7.69 5.12 -10.09
CA PHE A 47 -8.18 6.46 -10.41
C PHE A 47 -9.59 6.43 -10.97
N ARG A 48 -9.86 5.54 -11.94
CA ARG A 48 -11.18 5.43 -12.53
C ARG A 48 -12.23 4.91 -11.54
N ALA A 49 -11.88 3.93 -10.71
CA ALA A 49 -12.76 3.43 -9.66
C ALA A 49 -13.09 4.55 -8.65
N LYS A 50 -12.10 5.38 -8.30
CA LYS A 50 -12.29 6.51 -7.40
C LYS A 50 -13.26 7.55 -7.94
N ALA A 51 -13.17 7.87 -9.24
CA ALA A 51 -14.10 8.81 -9.87
C ALA A 51 -15.56 8.39 -9.65
N TRP A 52 -15.84 7.09 -9.69
CA TRP A 52 -17.17 6.57 -9.37
C TRP A 52 -17.52 6.68 -7.88
N ALA A 53 -16.59 6.36 -6.96
CA ALA A 53 -16.81 6.54 -5.53
C ALA A 53 -17.14 8.02 -5.18
N LEU A 54 -16.46 8.98 -5.81
CA LEU A 54 -16.75 10.41 -5.68
C LEU A 54 -18.10 10.80 -6.29
N GLY A 55 -18.47 10.18 -7.41
CA GLY A 55 -19.82 10.31 -7.99
C GLY A 55 -20.93 9.85 -7.04
N VAL A 56 -20.74 8.70 -6.39
CA VAL A 56 -21.67 8.19 -5.36
C VAL A 56 -21.74 9.14 -4.18
N LEU A 57 -20.58 9.63 -3.70
CA LEU A 57 -20.53 10.63 -2.64
C LEU A 57 -21.35 11.85 -2.99
N GLN A 58 -21.20 12.38 -4.20
CA GLN A 58 -21.98 13.55 -4.65
C GLN A 58 -23.48 13.26 -4.75
N ALA A 59 -23.86 12.12 -5.32
CA ALA A 59 -25.27 11.74 -5.52
C ALA A 59 -26.01 11.44 -4.22
N THR A 60 -25.29 11.06 -3.16
CA THR A 60 -25.84 10.73 -1.84
C THR A 60 -25.82 11.89 -0.86
N ARG A 61 -25.26 13.06 -1.24
CA ARG A 61 -25.28 14.27 -0.38
C ARG A 61 -26.72 14.65 -0.04
N GLY A 62 -27.05 14.62 1.24
CA GLY A 62 -28.37 15.00 1.76
C GLY A 62 -29.47 13.95 1.54
N LEU A 63 -29.11 12.72 1.14
CA LEU A 63 -30.03 11.59 1.17
C LEU A 63 -29.89 10.86 2.51
N ASP A 64 -31.00 10.73 3.23
CA ASP A 64 -31.06 9.91 4.44
C ASP A 64 -31.31 8.43 4.08
N GLY A 65 -30.80 7.51 4.90
CA GLY A 65 -31.09 6.07 4.80
C GLY A 65 -30.34 5.29 3.72
N VAL A 66 -29.39 5.92 3.01
CA VAL A 66 -28.52 5.21 2.06
C VAL A 66 -27.41 4.49 2.83
N ALA A 67 -27.18 3.20 2.53
CA ALA A 67 -26.11 2.39 3.13
C ALA A 67 -24.70 2.75 2.60
N PHE A 68 -24.38 4.04 2.52
CA PHE A 68 -23.11 4.56 2.01
C PHE A 68 -22.41 5.41 3.06
N ASP A 69 -21.30 4.87 3.59
CA ASP A 69 -20.38 5.58 4.47
C ASP A 69 -19.18 6.13 3.68
N PRO A 70 -18.99 7.46 3.58
CA PRO A 70 -17.84 8.06 2.90
C PRO A 70 -16.48 7.71 3.52
N ALA A 71 -16.40 7.57 4.84
CA ALA A 71 -15.15 7.21 5.53
C ALA A 71 -14.73 5.77 5.21
N LEU A 72 -15.71 4.90 4.99
CA LEU A 72 -15.47 3.51 4.63
C LEU A 72 -15.30 3.31 3.12
N HIS A 73 -16.17 3.86 2.27
CA HIS A 73 -16.26 3.52 0.85
C HIS A 73 -15.51 4.46 -0.09
N VAL A 74 -15.24 5.69 0.35
CA VAL A 74 -14.46 6.65 -0.42
C VAL A 74 -13.07 6.70 0.16
N TRP A 75 -12.95 7.20 1.38
CA TRP A 75 -11.66 7.64 1.88
C TRP A 75 -10.78 6.47 2.33
N GLY A 76 -9.53 6.44 1.84
CA GLY A 76 -8.52 5.47 2.26
C GLY A 76 -8.79 4.02 1.89
N ARG A 77 -9.49 3.78 0.77
CA ARG A 77 -9.59 2.46 0.14
C ARG A 77 -8.80 2.39 -1.16
N PRO A 78 -8.28 1.21 -1.53
CA PRO A 78 -7.51 1.05 -2.76
C PRO A 78 -8.37 1.22 -4.02
N PHE A 79 -9.61 0.74 -3.99
CA PHE A 79 -10.61 0.78 -5.06
C PHE A 79 -11.99 1.11 -4.47
N PHE A 80 -12.97 1.39 -5.33
CA PHE A 80 -14.36 1.49 -4.91
C PHE A 80 -14.93 0.09 -4.66
N ILE A 81 -15.01 -0.33 -3.41
CA ILE A 81 -15.47 -1.67 -3.02
C ILE A 81 -16.54 -1.52 -1.95
N VAL A 82 -17.63 -2.29 -2.06
CA VAL A 82 -18.76 -2.25 -1.13
C VAL A 82 -19.19 -3.66 -0.72
N GLY A 83 -19.77 -3.78 0.47
CA GLY A 83 -20.31 -5.05 0.97
C GLY A 83 -19.25 -6.02 1.50
N ASP A 84 -19.60 -7.30 1.47
CA ASP A 84 -18.75 -8.42 1.89
C ASP A 84 -18.00 -9.02 0.69
N GLY A 85 -16.85 -9.68 0.91
CA GLY A 85 -16.08 -10.30 -0.17
C GLY A 85 -14.97 -9.44 -0.77
N VAL A 86 -14.45 -8.48 0.00
CA VAL A 86 -13.43 -7.50 -0.42
C VAL A 86 -12.24 -8.09 -1.17
N ALA A 87 -11.72 -9.25 -0.76
CA ALA A 87 -10.59 -9.88 -1.44
C ALA A 87 -10.89 -10.30 -2.89
N GLU A 88 -12.12 -10.75 -3.17
CA GLU A 88 -12.55 -11.09 -4.53
C GLU A 88 -12.72 -9.82 -5.36
N ASP A 89 -13.31 -8.77 -4.82
CA ASP A 89 -13.44 -7.50 -5.55
C ASP A 89 -12.07 -6.87 -5.85
N VAL A 90 -11.11 -6.94 -4.92
CA VAL A 90 -9.71 -6.54 -5.19
C VAL A 90 -9.12 -7.35 -6.34
N ARG A 91 -9.31 -8.69 -6.33
CA ARG A 91 -8.83 -9.56 -7.42
C ARG A 91 -9.45 -9.15 -8.77
N ARG A 92 -10.74 -8.87 -8.80
CA ARG A 92 -11.46 -8.41 -10.00
C ARG A 92 -10.91 -7.07 -10.49
N TYR A 93 -10.72 -6.09 -9.60
CA TYR A 93 -10.14 -4.80 -9.97
C TYR A 93 -8.73 -4.94 -10.52
N LEU A 94 -7.87 -5.73 -9.87
CA LEU A 94 -6.49 -5.97 -10.33
C LEU A 94 -6.41 -6.69 -11.68
N ALA A 95 -7.45 -7.44 -12.05
CA ALA A 95 -7.55 -8.13 -13.34
C ALA A 95 -8.26 -7.29 -14.42
N THR A 96 -8.88 -6.17 -14.04
CA THR A 96 -9.70 -5.34 -14.94
C THR A 96 -8.84 -4.23 -15.56
N PRO A 97 -8.71 -4.17 -16.90
CA PRO A 97 -8.08 -3.04 -17.57
C PRO A 97 -8.78 -1.73 -17.26
N SER A 98 -8.04 -0.63 -17.22
CA SER A 98 -8.56 0.69 -16.82
C SER A 98 -9.80 1.15 -17.61
N GLY A 99 -9.91 0.78 -18.89
CA GLY A 99 -11.06 1.09 -19.75
C GLY A 99 -12.35 0.31 -19.43
N GLU A 100 -12.28 -0.77 -18.65
CA GLU A 100 -13.41 -1.64 -18.31
C GLU A 100 -13.93 -1.44 -16.87
N VAL A 101 -13.26 -0.58 -16.10
CA VAL A 101 -13.56 -0.30 -14.68
C VAL A 101 -14.99 0.20 -14.45
N ASP A 102 -15.58 0.87 -15.43
CA ASP A 102 -16.93 1.42 -15.33
C ASP A 102 -18.00 0.35 -15.10
N ALA A 103 -17.82 -0.85 -15.67
CA ALA A 103 -18.76 -1.94 -15.44
C ALA A 103 -18.70 -2.40 -13.99
N LEU A 104 -17.49 -2.66 -13.49
CA LEU A 104 -17.26 -3.10 -12.11
C LEU A 104 -17.72 -2.06 -11.09
N ALA A 105 -17.45 -0.77 -11.35
CA ALA A 105 -17.92 0.30 -10.48
C ALA A 105 -19.44 0.38 -10.41
N ARG A 106 -20.16 0.20 -11.53
CA ARG A 106 -21.64 0.17 -11.51
C ARG A 106 -22.20 -1.01 -10.73
N GLU A 107 -21.56 -2.18 -10.79
CA GLU A 107 -21.93 -3.30 -9.92
C GLU A 107 -21.78 -2.95 -8.44
N MET A 108 -20.72 -2.23 -8.06
CA MET A 108 -20.55 -1.75 -6.69
C MET A 108 -21.63 -0.74 -6.29
N ILE A 109 -22.08 0.12 -7.21
CA ILE A 109 -23.22 1.03 -6.93
C ILE A 109 -24.49 0.23 -6.70
N ASP A 110 -24.76 -0.75 -7.55
CA ASP A 110 -25.95 -1.61 -7.46
C ASP A 110 -26.01 -2.38 -6.13
N ARG A 111 -24.85 -2.83 -5.63
CA ARG A 111 -24.72 -3.46 -4.30
C ARG A 111 -24.99 -2.51 -3.13
N ILE A 112 -24.78 -1.20 -3.28
CA ILE A 112 -25.17 -0.21 -2.26
C ILE A 112 -26.69 -0.04 -2.30
N ASP A 113 -27.19 0.39 -3.45
CA ASP A 113 -28.59 0.66 -3.71
C ASP A 113 -28.82 0.73 -5.24
N PRO A 114 -29.60 -0.20 -5.82
CA PRO A 114 -29.91 -0.21 -7.25
C PRO A 114 -30.51 1.10 -7.78
N ALA A 115 -31.18 1.89 -6.93
CA ALA A 115 -31.74 3.18 -7.32
C ALA A 115 -30.66 4.25 -7.58
N LEU A 116 -29.43 4.06 -7.10
CA LEU A 116 -28.31 4.97 -7.35
C LEU A 116 -27.70 4.80 -8.74
N THR A 117 -27.82 3.63 -9.35
CA THR A 117 -27.19 3.32 -10.66
C THR A 117 -27.58 4.31 -11.75
N ALA A 118 -28.83 4.79 -11.74
CA ALA A 118 -29.33 5.77 -12.71
C ALA A 118 -29.01 7.24 -12.34
N ARG A 119 -28.55 7.51 -11.11
CA ARG A 119 -28.32 8.85 -10.55
C ARG A 119 -26.84 9.23 -10.51
N VAL A 120 -25.96 8.24 -10.45
CA VAL A 120 -24.52 8.45 -10.29
C VAL A 120 -23.85 8.64 -11.64
N THR A 121 -23.09 9.71 -11.75
CA THR A 121 -22.10 9.93 -12.80
C THR A 121 -20.71 9.94 -12.19
N PRO A 122 -19.68 9.40 -12.85
CA PRO A 122 -18.32 9.46 -12.33
C PRO A 122 -17.84 10.91 -12.31
N ASP A 123 -17.05 11.26 -11.29
CA ASP A 123 -16.40 12.56 -11.23
C ASP A 123 -15.48 12.76 -12.44
N ALA A 124 -15.57 13.93 -13.06
CA ALA A 124 -14.78 14.31 -14.24
C ALA A 124 -13.74 15.40 -13.92
N GLY A 125 -13.56 15.76 -12.64
CA GLY A 125 -12.68 16.84 -12.22
C GLY A 125 -11.20 16.42 -12.13
N GLY A 126 -10.93 15.14 -11.85
CA GLY A 126 -9.57 14.62 -11.75
C GLY A 126 -8.85 14.49 -13.10
N ARG A 127 -7.51 14.56 -13.07
CA ARG A 127 -6.64 14.19 -14.19
C ARG A 127 -5.48 13.34 -13.69
N LEU A 128 -5.15 12.30 -14.43
CA LEU A 128 -3.90 11.58 -14.25
C LEU A 128 -2.80 12.19 -15.13
N PRO A 129 -1.53 12.17 -14.67
CA PRO A 129 -0.39 12.27 -15.56
C PRO A 129 -0.40 11.17 -16.63
N ASP A 130 0.38 11.34 -17.68
CA ASP A 130 0.62 10.28 -18.67
C ASP A 130 1.39 9.09 -18.06
N ASP A 131 1.41 7.98 -18.81
CA ASP A 131 2.01 6.72 -18.37
C ASP A 131 3.51 6.85 -18.09
N GLU A 132 4.24 7.67 -18.85
CA GLU A 132 5.67 7.90 -18.66
C GLU A 132 5.93 8.61 -17.33
N ARG A 133 5.16 9.65 -17.02
CA ARG A 133 5.29 10.40 -15.76
C ARG A 133 4.86 9.56 -14.56
N LEU A 134 3.83 8.71 -14.71
CA LEU A 134 3.44 7.75 -13.68
C LEU A 134 4.55 6.73 -13.43
N ALA A 135 5.13 6.14 -14.48
CA ALA A 135 6.22 5.19 -14.39
C ALA A 135 7.47 5.80 -13.74
N GLU A 136 7.84 7.03 -14.12
CA GLU A 136 8.95 7.76 -13.52
C GLU A 136 8.74 7.92 -12.00
N GLY A 137 7.56 8.41 -11.59
CA GLY A 137 7.24 8.60 -10.17
C GLY A 137 7.33 7.32 -9.33
N MET A 138 7.04 6.16 -9.91
CA MET A 138 7.13 4.85 -9.22
C MET A 138 8.55 4.27 -9.22
N THR A 139 9.41 4.64 -10.19
CA THR A 139 10.70 3.98 -10.41
C THR A 139 11.90 4.76 -9.92
N THR A 140 11.83 6.09 -9.85
CA THR A 140 12.99 6.93 -9.52
C THR A 140 13.70 6.47 -8.25
N ALA A 141 12.96 6.27 -7.16
CA ALA A 141 13.53 5.84 -5.89
C ALA A 141 14.20 4.46 -5.98
N LEU A 142 13.54 3.48 -6.61
CA LEU A 142 14.11 2.14 -6.77
C LEU A 142 15.38 2.15 -7.64
N ARG A 143 15.41 2.96 -8.70
CA ARG A 143 16.58 3.12 -9.57
C ARG A 143 17.76 3.77 -8.82
N ILE A 144 17.49 4.73 -7.93
CA ILE A 144 18.51 5.33 -7.07
C ILE A 144 19.08 4.29 -6.09
N LEU A 145 18.22 3.51 -5.44
CA LEU A 145 18.64 2.47 -4.50
C LEU A 145 19.44 1.36 -5.18
N ARG A 146 19.01 0.92 -6.36
CA ARG A 146 19.79 0.02 -7.21
C ARG A 146 21.14 0.64 -7.58
N GLY A 147 21.16 1.91 -7.99
CA GLY A 147 22.39 2.64 -8.29
C GLY A 147 23.34 2.73 -7.10
N ALA A 148 22.82 2.82 -5.87
CA ALA A 148 23.59 2.79 -4.64
C ALA A 148 24.24 1.42 -4.42
N ALA A 149 23.49 0.34 -4.57
CA ALA A 149 24.02 -1.02 -4.47
C ALA A 149 25.13 -1.28 -5.51
N VAL A 150 24.92 -0.86 -6.76
CA VAL A 150 25.94 -0.95 -7.82
C VAL A 150 27.17 -0.12 -7.48
N ALA A 151 26.99 1.12 -7.00
CA ALA A 151 28.10 1.98 -6.58
C ALA A 151 28.96 1.32 -5.49
N LEU A 152 28.34 0.73 -4.47
CA LEU A 152 29.04 0.05 -3.38
C LEU A 152 29.85 -1.16 -3.89
N ARG A 153 29.28 -1.96 -4.82
CA ARG A 153 30.00 -3.08 -5.44
C ARG A 153 31.22 -2.63 -6.24
N GLU A 154 31.14 -1.46 -6.87
CA GLU A 154 32.23 -0.85 -7.63
C GLU A 154 33.23 -0.09 -6.75
N GLY A 155 33.03 -0.05 -5.42
CA GLY A 155 33.89 0.69 -4.49
C GLY A 155 33.66 2.21 -4.52
N ARG A 156 32.55 2.68 -5.10
CA ARG A 156 32.14 4.09 -5.09
C ARG A 156 31.32 4.40 -3.83
N ARG A 157 31.61 5.54 -3.21
CA ARG A 157 30.94 6.01 -1.99
C ARG A 157 29.57 6.63 -2.27
N THR A 158 29.41 7.28 -3.41
CA THR A 158 28.21 8.08 -3.71
C THR A 158 27.44 7.56 -4.91
N VAL A 159 26.14 7.83 -4.89
CA VAL A 159 25.23 7.68 -6.04
C VAL A 159 24.62 9.04 -6.37
N ARG A 160 24.43 9.28 -7.67
CA ARG A 160 23.90 10.54 -8.18
C ARG A 160 22.40 10.42 -8.46
N HIS A 161 21.64 11.37 -7.95
CA HIS A 161 20.23 11.54 -8.22
C HIS A 161 20.00 12.20 -9.59
N PRO A 162 18.86 11.96 -10.27
CA PRO A 162 18.55 12.60 -11.56
C PRO A 162 18.61 14.14 -11.54
N ASP A 163 18.27 14.78 -10.42
CA ASP A 163 18.38 16.25 -10.24
C ASP A 163 19.82 16.75 -10.00
N GLY A 164 20.80 15.85 -10.02
CA GLY A 164 22.22 16.17 -9.89
C GLY A 164 22.78 16.10 -8.48
N ARG A 165 21.95 15.94 -7.43
CA ARG A 165 22.43 15.74 -6.05
C ARG A 165 23.20 14.41 -5.92
N GLU A 166 24.12 14.36 -4.98
CA GLU A 166 24.83 13.14 -4.60
C GLU A 166 24.43 12.71 -3.19
N PHE A 167 24.29 11.41 -3.00
CA PHE A 167 23.95 10.78 -1.73
C PHE A 167 25.01 9.74 -1.37
N ASP A 168 25.23 9.54 -0.06
CA ASP A 168 26.05 8.43 0.43
C ASP A 168 25.31 7.11 0.16
N ALA A 169 25.94 6.23 -0.62
CA ALA A 169 25.30 5.02 -1.12
C ALA A 169 25.01 4.01 0.01
N ALA A 170 25.86 3.96 1.04
CA ALA A 170 25.67 3.10 2.20
C ALA A 170 24.49 3.57 3.04
N GLU A 171 24.42 4.88 3.30
CA GLU A 171 23.35 5.49 4.10
C GLU A 171 21.97 5.24 3.48
N ILE A 172 21.78 5.60 2.21
CA ILE A 172 20.45 5.49 1.60
C ILE A 172 20.02 4.03 1.41
N LEU A 173 20.95 3.12 1.13
CA LEU A 173 20.59 1.70 0.99
C LEU A 173 20.16 1.11 2.34
N ALA A 174 20.78 1.55 3.43
CA ALA A 174 20.45 1.09 4.78
C ALA A 174 19.14 1.69 5.33
N SER A 175 18.84 2.96 5.02
CA SER A 175 17.68 3.66 5.59
C SER A 175 16.42 3.61 4.73
N GLU A 176 16.55 3.70 3.40
CA GLU A 176 15.42 4.03 2.52
C GLU A 176 14.74 2.80 1.90
N VAL A 177 15.42 1.64 1.88
CA VAL A 177 14.89 0.44 1.19
C VAL A 177 13.53 0.01 1.72
N PRO A 178 13.31 -0.20 3.04
CA PRO A 178 12.03 -0.74 3.51
C PRO A 178 10.84 0.09 3.02
N PHE A 179 10.95 1.41 3.16
CA PHE A 179 9.89 2.34 2.79
C PHE A 179 9.64 2.36 1.28
N ASN A 180 10.68 2.56 0.48
CA ASN A 180 10.54 2.68 -0.97
C ASN A 180 10.13 1.36 -1.64
N LEU A 181 10.61 0.23 -1.11
CA LEU A 181 10.16 -1.10 -1.52
C LEU A 181 8.68 -1.28 -1.23
N LEU A 182 8.22 -0.97 0.00
CA LEU A 182 6.82 -1.08 0.35
C LEU A 182 5.95 -0.18 -0.53
N THR A 183 6.35 1.08 -0.75
CA THR A 183 5.65 2.02 -1.64
C THR A 183 5.45 1.44 -3.04
N PHE A 184 6.48 0.82 -3.62
CA PHE A 184 6.34 0.18 -4.93
C PHE A 184 5.43 -1.06 -4.89
N THR A 185 5.57 -1.91 -3.88
CA THR A 185 4.69 -3.09 -3.73
C THR A 185 3.22 -2.69 -3.54
N ALA A 186 2.97 -1.58 -2.84
CA ALA A 186 1.64 -1.00 -2.65
C ALA A 186 1.05 -0.40 -3.94
N ALA A 187 1.86 -0.16 -4.98
CA ALA A 187 1.37 0.18 -6.31
C ALA A 187 0.88 -1.06 -7.09
N LEU A 188 1.40 -2.26 -6.77
CA LEU A 188 1.03 -3.53 -7.39
C LEU A 188 -0.10 -4.26 -6.66
N LEU A 189 -0.13 -4.16 -5.34
CA LEU A 189 -1.17 -4.72 -4.48
C LEU A 189 -1.58 -3.65 -3.45
N PRO A 190 -2.50 -2.75 -3.83
CA PRO A 190 -2.81 -1.57 -3.01
C PRO A 190 -3.51 -1.92 -1.69
N GLY A 191 -3.14 -1.17 -0.65
CA GLY A 191 -3.65 -1.24 0.71
C GLY A 191 -4.70 -0.19 1.07
N TRP A 192 -5.03 -0.16 2.35
CA TRP A 192 -6.00 0.74 2.97
C TRP A 192 -5.27 1.85 3.72
N MET A 193 -5.97 2.96 3.99
CA MET A 193 -5.45 4.11 4.72
C MET A 193 -6.41 4.57 5.82
N SER A 194 -5.83 5.02 6.93
CA SER A 194 -6.49 5.67 8.05
C SER A 194 -5.65 6.85 8.58
N ARG A 195 -6.18 7.64 9.52
CA ARG A 195 -5.52 8.82 10.10
C ARG A 195 -5.31 8.63 11.59
N GLY A 196 -4.19 9.14 12.08
CA GLY A 196 -3.84 9.10 13.48
C GLY A 196 -3.11 7.81 13.85
N ARG A 197 -3.25 7.37 15.10
CA ARG A 197 -2.53 6.21 15.63
C ARG A 197 -3.41 4.95 15.55
N THR A 198 -3.68 4.52 14.33
CA THR A 198 -4.66 3.47 14.03
C THR A 198 -4.03 2.15 13.56
N TRP A 199 -2.70 2.02 13.59
CA TRP A 199 -2.04 0.78 13.17
C TRP A 199 -2.09 -0.31 14.23
N PRO A 200 -2.22 -1.59 13.84
CA PRO A 200 -2.47 -2.70 14.75
C PRO A 200 -1.54 -2.78 15.96
N THR A 201 -0.22 -2.63 15.79
CA THR A 201 0.72 -2.81 16.91
C THR A 201 0.55 -1.71 17.98
N ALA A 202 0.24 -0.47 17.57
CA ALA A 202 -0.12 0.59 18.52
C ALA A 202 -1.47 0.33 19.19
N LEU A 203 -2.47 -0.18 18.46
CA LEU A 203 -3.76 -0.51 19.05
C LEU A 203 -3.65 -1.61 20.10
N CYS A 204 -2.85 -2.64 19.83
CA CYS A 204 -2.55 -3.70 20.79
C CYS A 204 -1.86 -3.14 22.04
N ALA A 205 -0.82 -2.30 21.85
CA ALA A 205 -0.10 -1.68 22.95
C ALA A 205 -1.01 -0.78 23.82
N ASP A 206 -1.84 0.05 23.18
CA ASP A 206 -2.76 0.97 23.86
C ASP A 206 -3.85 0.20 24.64
N ALA A 207 -4.29 -0.95 24.12
CA ALA A 207 -5.26 -1.84 24.79
C ALA A 207 -4.63 -2.80 25.81
N GLY A 208 -3.30 -2.82 25.96
CA GLY A 208 -2.61 -3.73 26.88
C GLY A 208 -2.68 -5.20 26.47
N VAL A 209 -2.84 -5.50 25.17
CA VAL A 209 -2.86 -6.85 24.62
C VAL A 209 -1.62 -7.11 23.77
N ALA A 210 -1.20 -8.37 23.64
CA ALA A 210 -0.06 -8.72 22.81
C ALA A 210 -0.35 -8.49 21.32
N ASP A 211 0.65 -8.07 20.54
CA ASP A 211 0.61 -7.93 19.08
C ASP A 211 0.99 -9.25 18.37
N GLU A 212 0.25 -10.31 18.66
CA GLU A 212 0.57 -11.67 18.20
C GLU A 212 0.76 -11.78 16.67
N GLY A 213 1.93 -12.32 16.28
CA GLY A 213 2.31 -12.57 14.88
C GLY A 213 2.97 -11.39 14.17
N PHE A 214 3.01 -10.21 14.79
CA PHE A 214 3.82 -9.10 14.28
C PHE A 214 5.31 -9.31 14.56
N THR A 215 6.13 -8.97 13.57
CA THR A 215 7.58 -8.93 13.65
C THR A 215 8.10 -7.63 13.06
N GLY A 216 9.37 -7.28 13.30
CA GLY A 216 10.01 -6.19 12.55
C GLY A 216 10.08 -6.51 11.05
N PRO A 217 10.11 -5.50 10.16
CA PRO A 217 10.08 -5.69 8.70
C PRO A 217 11.44 -6.12 8.11
N ALA A 218 12.24 -6.89 8.86
CA ALA A 218 13.59 -7.30 8.45
C ALA A 218 13.59 -8.06 7.11
N ALA A 219 12.52 -8.83 6.84
CA ALA A 219 12.34 -9.57 5.59
C ALA A 219 12.37 -8.67 4.34
N LEU A 220 11.96 -7.39 4.45
CA LEU A 220 12.03 -6.41 3.37
C LEU A 220 13.46 -5.95 3.03
N THR A 221 14.47 -6.41 3.77
CA THR A 221 15.88 -6.08 3.55
C THR A 221 16.81 -7.29 3.60
N GLY A 222 16.27 -8.51 3.75
CA GLY A 222 17.05 -9.71 4.07
C GLY A 222 18.23 -9.94 3.11
N LEU A 223 17.95 -10.02 1.81
CA LEU A 223 18.98 -10.21 0.79
C LEU A 223 20.04 -9.10 0.77
N LEU A 224 19.63 -7.83 0.95
CA LEU A 224 20.59 -6.72 0.94
C LEU A 224 21.51 -6.75 2.15
N ARG A 225 21.00 -7.17 3.32
CA ARG A 225 21.84 -7.36 4.52
C ARG A 225 22.88 -8.46 4.29
N GLU A 226 22.51 -9.52 3.57
CA GLU A 226 23.43 -10.61 3.20
C GLU A 226 24.48 -10.18 2.18
N GLU A 227 24.09 -9.40 1.17
CA GLU A 227 24.98 -8.90 0.10
C GLU A 227 25.91 -7.78 0.57
N PHE A 228 25.45 -6.98 1.54
CA PHE A 228 26.18 -5.83 2.08
C PHE A 228 26.31 -5.93 3.61
N PRO A 229 27.01 -6.95 4.14
CA PRO A 229 27.08 -7.21 5.58
C PRO A 229 27.90 -6.18 6.36
N GLY A 230 28.68 -5.35 5.65
CA GLY A 230 29.50 -4.29 6.24
C GLY A 230 28.77 -2.96 6.47
N LEU A 231 27.50 -2.84 6.05
CA LEU A 231 26.72 -1.62 6.29
C LEU A 231 26.12 -1.63 7.70
N ASP A 232 25.94 -0.43 8.25
CA ASP A 232 25.21 -0.25 9.51
C ASP A 232 23.70 -0.28 9.23
N TRP A 233 23.12 -1.47 9.34
CA TRP A 233 21.70 -1.66 9.10
C TRP A 233 20.88 -1.40 10.37
N PRO A 234 19.97 -0.40 10.38
CA PRO A 234 19.13 -0.13 11.54
C PRO A 234 18.34 -1.37 11.97
N VAL A 235 18.16 -1.55 13.28
CA VAL A 235 17.29 -2.61 13.80
C VAL A 235 15.85 -2.28 13.42
N PRO A 236 15.17 -3.12 12.62
CA PRO A 236 13.80 -2.82 12.20
C PRO A 236 12.87 -2.79 13.41
N ALA A 237 12.21 -1.65 13.62
CA ALA A 237 11.22 -1.53 14.69
C ALA A 237 10.03 -2.46 14.42
N GLY A 238 9.50 -3.11 15.45
CA GLY A 238 8.27 -3.92 15.36
C GLY A 238 6.98 -3.10 15.23
N THR A 239 7.09 -1.77 15.12
CA THR A 239 5.95 -0.84 15.07
C THR A 239 6.35 0.44 14.35
N ILE A 240 5.37 1.24 13.93
CA ILE A 240 5.60 2.60 13.41
C ILE A 240 6.10 3.50 14.54
N THR A 241 7.17 4.25 14.26
CA THR A 241 7.79 5.19 15.23
C THR A 241 7.84 6.64 14.73
N ALA A 242 7.72 6.88 13.42
CA ALA A 242 7.76 8.19 12.80
C ALA A 242 6.99 8.19 11.47
N ASN A 243 6.92 9.36 10.81
CA ASN A 243 6.46 9.46 9.42
C ASN A 243 7.42 8.71 8.49
N TYR A 244 6.93 8.33 7.30
CA TYR A 244 7.71 7.59 6.29
C TYR A 244 8.37 6.30 6.83
N THR A 245 7.71 5.64 7.79
CA THR A 245 8.21 4.43 8.44
C THR A 245 7.36 3.23 8.06
N VAL A 246 8.03 2.09 7.85
CA VAL A 246 7.42 0.76 7.82
C VAL A 246 7.49 0.16 9.21
N GLY A 247 6.34 -0.24 9.76
CA GLY A 247 6.23 -0.82 11.09
C GLY A 247 6.14 -2.33 11.07
N GLY A 248 5.28 -2.87 11.93
CA GLY A 248 5.08 -4.30 12.07
C GLY A 248 4.72 -5.01 10.76
N LEU A 249 5.30 -6.19 10.58
CA LEU A 249 5.03 -7.11 9.48
C LEU A 249 4.50 -8.43 10.04
N VAL A 250 3.47 -8.98 9.41
CA VAL A 250 2.94 -10.31 9.70
C VAL A 250 3.24 -11.22 8.50
N PRO A 251 4.06 -12.28 8.66
CA PRO A 251 4.33 -13.22 7.59
C PRO A 251 3.05 -13.91 7.09
N ALA A 252 2.97 -14.23 5.80
CA ALA A 252 1.77 -14.82 5.18
C ALA A 252 1.15 -16.00 5.96
N PRO A 253 1.92 -16.98 6.47
CA PRO A 253 1.37 -18.10 7.25
C PRO A 253 0.71 -17.68 8.58
N ALA A 254 1.09 -16.52 9.14
CA ALA A 254 0.59 -16.02 10.40
C ALA A 254 -0.61 -15.07 10.25
N VAL A 255 -0.85 -14.51 9.06
CA VAL A 255 -1.89 -13.47 8.83
C VAL A 255 -3.27 -13.92 9.32
N ALA A 256 -3.70 -15.14 9.03
CA ALA A 256 -5.02 -15.62 9.47
C ALA A 256 -5.15 -15.68 11.00
N GLY A 257 -4.08 -16.12 11.69
CA GLY A 257 -4.02 -16.17 13.15
C GLY A 257 -4.03 -14.77 13.76
N THR A 258 -3.20 -13.87 13.24
CA THR A 258 -3.15 -12.47 13.70
C THR A 258 -4.47 -11.74 13.47
N ARG A 259 -5.11 -11.94 12.31
CA ARG A 259 -6.44 -11.36 12.02
C ARG A 259 -7.48 -11.84 13.03
N ALA A 260 -7.53 -13.14 13.30
CA ALA A 260 -8.44 -13.69 14.32
C ALA A 260 -8.13 -13.14 15.72
N HIS A 261 -6.85 -12.95 16.04
CA HIS A 261 -6.43 -12.33 17.30
C HIS A 261 -6.93 -10.90 17.45
N LEU A 262 -6.75 -10.05 16.43
CA LEU A 262 -7.26 -8.67 16.45
C LEU A 262 -8.79 -8.65 16.54
N ALA A 263 -9.48 -9.54 15.82
CA ALA A 263 -10.94 -9.63 15.88
C ALA A 263 -11.46 -9.97 17.29
N ARG A 264 -10.78 -10.87 18.03
CA ARG A 264 -11.14 -11.21 19.42
C ARG A 264 -11.01 -10.04 20.38
N HIS A 265 -10.09 -9.12 20.12
CA HIS A 265 -9.81 -7.96 20.97
C HIS A 265 -10.43 -6.66 20.43
N ARG A 266 -11.29 -6.75 19.41
CA ARG A 266 -11.86 -5.59 18.72
C ARG A 266 -12.49 -4.58 19.69
N ASP A 267 -13.23 -5.06 20.69
CA ASP A 267 -13.94 -4.21 21.65
C ASP A 267 -13.00 -3.51 22.64
N ALA A 268 -11.74 -3.93 22.73
CA ALA A 268 -10.73 -3.29 23.56
C ALA A 268 -10.02 -2.12 22.84
N PHE A 269 -10.19 -2.00 21.51
CA PHE A 269 -9.55 -0.95 20.72
C PHE A 269 -10.41 0.32 20.72
N ASP A 270 -9.90 1.39 21.33
CA ASP A 270 -10.55 2.71 21.33
C ASP A 270 -10.37 3.42 19.97
N ARG A 271 -11.09 2.94 18.94
CA ARG A 271 -11.06 3.45 17.57
C ARG A 271 -12.41 3.39 16.88
N ASP A 272 -12.52 4.17 15.81
CA ASP A 272 -13.69 4.15 14.95
C ASP A 272 -13.86 2.74 14.32
N PRO A 273 -15.08 2.18 14.33
CA PRO A 273 -15.35 0.88 13.74
C PRO A 273 -14.97 0.76 12.26
N SER A 274 -15.00 1.86 11.51
CA SER A 274 -14.60 1.90 10.09
C SER A 274 -13.10 1.67 9.93
N ASP A 275 -12.26 2.22 10.82
CA ASP A 275 -10.81 2.00 10.79
C ASP A 275 -10.46 0.55 11.10
N LEU A 276 -11.10 -0.02 12.14
CA LEU A 276 -10.93 -1.43 12.47
C LEU A 276 -11.39 -2.35 11.33
N ARG A 277 -12.44 -1.95 10.60
CA ARG A 277 -12.89 -2.67 9.40
C ARG A 277 -11.86 -2.62 8.28
N LYS A 278 -11.20 -1.48 8.04
CA LYS A 278 -10.14 -1.38 7.01
C LYS A 278 -8.94 -2.27 7.33
N ILE A 279 -8.55 -2.37 8.60
CA ILE A 279 -7.49 -3.29 9.06
C ILE A 279 -7.90 -4.74 8.78
N ASP A 280 -9.12 -5.11 9.18
CA ASP A 280 -9.65 -6.47 8.97
C ASP A 280 -9.71 -6.84 7.48
N GLU A 281 -10.16 -5.91 6.64
CA GLU A 281 -10.23 -6.10 5.20
C GLU A 281 -8.84 -6.25 4.56
N ALA A 282 -7.88 -5.41 4.93
CA ALA A 282 -6.50 -5.49 4.46
C ALA A 282 -5.86 -6.83 4.82
N MET A 283 -6.05 -7.31 6.06
CA MET A 283 -5.61 -8.64 6.48
C MET A 283 -6.38 -9.77 5.79
N GLY A 284 -7.66 -9.60 5.54
CA GLY A 284 -8.48 -10.55 4.77
C GLY A 284 -7.98 -10.72 3.35
N VAL A 285 -7.59 -9.61 2.71
CA VAL A 285 -6.95 -9.62 1.38
C VAL A 285 -5.58 -10.28 1.44
N ALA A 286 -4.74 -9.93 2.43
CA ALA A 286 -3.44 -10.58 2.61
C ALA A 286 -3.58 -12.11 2.73
N ALA A 287 -4.50 -12.58 3.58
CA ALA A 287 -4.77 -14.01 3.75
C ALA A 287 -5.26 -14.67 2.46
N ALA A 288 -6.20 -14.04 1.74
CA ALA A 288 -6.76 -14.59 0.51
C ALA A 288 -5.78 -14.65 -0.67
N PHE A 289 -4.72 -13.83 -0.64
CA PHE A 289 -3.67 -13.79 -1.65
C PHE A 289 -2.43 -14.60 -1.23
N GLY A 290 -2.40 -15.16 -0.02
CA GLY A 290 -1.18 -15.77 0.52
C GLY A 290 -0.04 -14.76 0.70
N ALA A 291 -0.39 -13.49 0.88
CA ALA A 291 0.54 -12.38 1.06
C ALA A 291 0.82 -12.12 2.55
N ALA A 292 1.95 -11.48 2.84
CA ALA A 292 2.20 -10.90 4.15
C ALA A 292 1.31 -9.67 4.38
N PHE A 293 1.28 -9.17 5.60
CA PHE A 293 0.63 -7.91 5.96
C PHE A 293 1.67 -6.95 6.56
N CYS A 294 1.58 -5.66 6.25
CA CYS A 294 2.46 -4.65 6.82
C CYS A 294 1.71 -3.35 7.15
N GLU A 295 2.07 -2.72 8.27
CA GLU A 295 1.64 -1.36 8.60
C GLU A 295 2.72 -0.34 8.21
N ALA A 296 2.31 0.83 7.72
CA ALA A 296 3.22 1.91 7.39
C ALA A 296 2.56 3.29 7.47
N THR A 297 3.36 4.35 7.44
CA THR A 297 2.88 5.73 7.38
C THR A 297 3.26 6.40 6.07
N GLU A 298 2.44 7.31 5.58
CA GLU A 298 2.73 8.23 4.47
C GLU A 298 2.90 7.57 3.08
N ILE A 299 2.60 6.27 2.93
CA ILE A 299 2.65 5.57 1.62
C ILE A 299 1.67 6.21 0.62
N TYR A 300 0.51 6.67 1.10
CA TYR A 300 -0.53 7.29 0.28
C TYR A 300 -0.64 8.82 0.49
N SER A 301 0.40 9.47 1.01
CA SER A 301 0.43 10.93 1.21
C SER A 301 0.68 11.68 -0.10
N GLY A 302 0.24 12.94 -0.20
CA GLY A 302 0.43 13.79 -1.40
C GLY A 302 -0.51 13.45 -2.57
N MET A 303 0.00 13.35 -3.81
CA MET A 303 -0.81 13.03 -5.01
C MET A 303 -1.54 11.68 -4.92
N GLU A 304 -1.07 10.74 -4.11
CA GLU A 304 -1.78 9.48 -3.81
C GLU A 304 -3.01 9.72 -2.92
N GLY A 305 -2.92 10.71 -2.04
CA GLY A 305 -3.98 11.20 -1.16
C GLY A 305 -5.00 12.07 -1.89
N ASP A 306 -4.57 12.85 -2.89
CA ASP A 306 -5.47 13.64 -3.75
C ASP A 306 -6.35 12.74 -4.65
N LEU A 307 -5.95 11.48 -4.84
CA LEU A 307 -6.74 10.44 -5.50
C LEU A 307 -7.52 9.56 -4.50
N ASN A 308 -7.44 9.83 -3.19
CA ASN A 308 -8.08 9.08 -2.10
C ASN A 308 -9.07 9.92 -1.28
#